data_AF-A0A495DN40-F1
#
_entry.id   AF-A0A495DN40-F1
#
_cell.length_a   1.000
_cell.length_b   1.000
_cell.length_c   1.000
_cell.angle_alpha   90.00
_cell.angle_beta   90.00
_cell.angle_gamma   90.00
#
_symmetry.space_group_name_H-M   'P 1'
#
loop_
_entity.id
_entity.type
_entity.pdbx_description
1 polymer ?
#
loop_
_entity_poly.entity_id
_entity_poly.type
_entity_poly.pdbx_seq_one_letter_code
_entity_poly.pdbx_strand_id
1 'polypeptide(L)'
;MNILAALASLSALITFLIHTFAGGREVARPLLADTHLPPASKWLNYYCWHITTVLLAAMTIAFAATALDPRFAAFPLLLGPLALCLSGLSAIIAMKAGIAPLRLPSTSLFALTGALGIAAIIAAPA
;
A
#
# COMPACT_ATOMS: atom_id res chain seq x y z
N MET A 1 -1.23 -4.28 -23.70
CA MET A 1 -1.44 -3.52 -22.45
C MET A 1 -2.20 -4.39 -21.46
N ASN A 2 -1.64 -4.66 -20.27
CA ASN A 2 -2.32 -5.44 -19.24
C ASN A 2 -3.24 -4.53 -18.41
N ILE A 3 -4.56 -4.59 -18.67
CA ILE A 3 -5.55 -3.70 -18.03
C ILE A 3 -5.60 -3.91 -16.51
N LEU A 4 -5.47 -5.15 -16.03
CA LEU A 4 -5.49 -5.43 -14.60
C LEU A 4 -4.26 -4.87 -13.89
N ALA A 5 -3.08 -4.92 -14.54
CA ALA A 5 -1.89 -4.24 -14.04
C ALA A 5 -2.06 -2.71 -14.06
N ALA A 6 -2.72 -2.14 -15.06
CA ALA A 6 -3.02 -0.71 -15.09
C ALA A 6 -3.95 -0.30 -13.93
N LEU A 7 -4.98 -1.10 -13.64
CA LEU A 7 -5.87 -0.88 -12.50
C LEU A 7 -5.14 -1.05 -11.16
N ALA A 8 -4.25 -2.04 -11.03
CA ALA A 8 -3.40 -2.20 -9.86
C ALA A 8 -2.50 -0.99 -9.64
N SER A 9 -1.91 -0.45 -10.72
CA SER A 9 -1.13 0.79 -10.69
C SER A 9 -1.96 2.00 -10.25
N LEU A 10 -3.16 2.17 -10.81
CA LEU A 10 -4.07 3.25 -10.42
C LEU A 10 -4.49 3.13 -8.94
N SER A 11 -4.81 1.92 -8.48
CA SER A 11 -5.13 1.65 -7.07
C SER A 11 -3.96 2.00 -6.15
N ALA A 12 -2.73 1.60 -6.51
CA ALA A 12 -1.52 1.94 -5.76
C ALA A 12 -1.27 3.46 -5.75
N LEU A 13 -1.51 4.16 -6.88
CA LEU A 13 -1.37 5.61 -6.97
C LEU A 13 -2.39 6.33 -6.09
N ILE A 14 -3.65 5.92 -6.13
CA ILE A 14 -4.69 6.48 -5.25
C ILE A 14 -4.32 6.26 -3.79
N THR A 15 -3.84 5.06 -3.45
CA THR A 15 -3.37 4.73 -2.10
C THR A 15 -2.17 5.59 -1.69
N PHE A 16 -1.20 5.80 -2.59
CA PHE A 16 -0.06 6.70 -2.41
C PHE A 16 -0.50 8.13 -2.10
N LEU A 17 -1.45 8.67 -2.87
CA LEU A 17 -1.96 10.03 -2.69
C LEU A 17 -2.73 10.16 -1.36
N ILE A 18 -3.60 9.20 -1.05
CA ILE A 18 -4.35 9.17 0.21
C ILE A 18 -3.38 9.09 1.40
N HIS A 19 -2.42 8.16 1.35
CA HIS A 19 -1.39 8.00 2.39
C HIS A 19 -0.65 9.33 2.58
N THR A 20 -0.02 9.85 1.52
CA THR A 20 0.86 11.02 1.59
C THR A 20 0.13 12.28 2.08
N PHE A 21 -1.05 12.58 1.54
CA PHE A 21 -1.72 13.85 1.80
C PHE A 21 -2.77 13.76 2.90
N ALA A 22 -3.78 12.89 2.74
CA ALA A 22 -4.85 12.76 3.71
C ALA A 22 -4.33 12.13 5.00
N GLY A 23 -3.64 11.00 4.91
CA GLY A 23 -3.00 10.38 6.07
C GLY A 23 -1.87 11.24 6.64
N GLY A 24 -1.19 12.05 5.82
CA GLY A 24 -0.24 13.05 6.32
C GLY A 24 -0.89 14.01 7.30
N ARG A 25 -2.11 14.46 7.01
CA ARG A 25 -2.91 15.33 7.89
C ARG A 25 -3.46 14.60 9.11
N GLU A 26 -4.03 13.41 8.92
CA GLU A 26 -4.77 12.67 9.97
C GLU A 26 -3.89 11.78 10.86
N VAL A 27 -2.68 11.41 10.41
CA VAL A 27 -1.80 10.44 11.10
C VAL A 27 -0.42 11.02 11.35
N ALA A 28 0.31 11.43 10.30
CA ALA A 28 1.72 11.82 10.44
C ALA A 28 1.89 13.12 11.24
N ARG A 29 1.07 14.15 10.97
CA ARG A 29 1.12 15.41 11.73
C ARG A 29 0.74 15.21 13.21
N PRO A 30 -0.35 14.52 13.57
CA PRO A 30 -0.64 14.18 14.97
C PRO A 30 0.48 13.40 15.66
N LEU A 31 1.07 12.40 15.00
CA LEU A 31 2.21 11.63 15.53
C LEU A 31 3.39 12.54 15.91
N LEU A 32 3.71 13.52 15.05
CA LEU A 32 4.81 14.45 15.32
C LEU A 32 4.47 15.47 16.42
N ALA A 33 3.21 15.91 16.47
CA ALA A 33 2.71 16.86 17.45
C ALA A 33 2.60 16.27 18.87
N ASP A 34 2.48 14.95 19.01
CA ASP A 34 2.36 14.27 20.31
C ASP A 34 3.62 14.49 21.20
N THR A 35 3.46 15.11 22.36
CA THR A 35 4.58 15.40 23.29
C THR A 35 4.85 14.32 24.33
N HIS A 36 4.05 13.26 24.35
CA HIS A 36 4.11 12.16 25.33
C HIS A 36 4.90 10.95 24.81
N LEU A 37 5.12 10.84 23.50
CA LEU A 37 5.89 9.76 22.91
C LEU A 37 7.41 9.92 23.15
N PRO A 38 8.13 8.85 23.55
CA PRO A 38 9.58 8.83 23.56
C PRO A 38 10.14 9.20 22.16
N PRO A 39 11.22 10.00 22.07
CA PRO A 39 11.75 10.48 20.78
C PRO A 39 12.05 9.35 19.79
N ALA A 40 12.64 8.25 20.27
CA ALA A 40 12.97 7.10 19.41
C ALA A 40 11.72 6.47 18.76
N SER A 41 10.66 6.24 19.55
CA SER A 41 9.40 5.68 19.04
C SER A 41 8.70 6.61 18.06
N LYS A 42 8.69 7.92 18.33
CA LYS A 42 8.09 8.92 17.43
C LYS A 42 8.77 8.92 16.06
N TRP A 43 10.10 9.09 16.04
CA TRP A 43 10.85 9.21 14.80
C TRP A 43 10.92 7.90 14.03
N LEU A 44 10.95 6.76 14.72
CA LEU A 44 10.86 5.45 14.07
C LEU A 44 9.51 5.28 13.35
N ASN A 45 8.39 5.65 13.98
CA ASN A 45 7.08 5.60 13.32
C ASN A 45 6.99 6.56 12.13
N TYR A 46 7.57 7.77 12.25
CA TYR A 46 7.65 8.71 11.13
C TYR A 46 8.56 8.22 9.99
N TYR A 47 9.60 7.44 10.30
CA TYR A 47 10.39 6.75 9.29
C TYR A 47 9.58 5.64 8.60
N CYS A 48 8.86 4.79 9.36
CA CYS A 48 7.99 3.75 8.82
C CYS A 48 6.89 4.32 7.90
N TRP A 49 6.37 5.51 8.23
CA TRP A 49 5.48 6.28 7.37
C TRP A 49 6.08 6.56 5.98
N HIS A 50 7.34 7.00 5.93
CA HIS A 50 8.06 7.27 4.68
C HIS A 50 8.44 6.01 3.91
N ILE A 51 8.81 4.92 4.60
CA ILE A 51 9.00 3.61 3.95
C ILE A 51 7.74 3.23 3.18
N THR A 52 6.56 3.38 3.79
CA THR A 52 5.28 3.05 3.16
C THR A 52 5.00 3.97 1.96
N THR A 53 5.33 5.25 2.07
CA THR A 53 5.23 6.23 0.97
C THR A 53 6.08 5.79 -0.23
N VAL A 54 7.34 5.43 -0.01
CA VAL A 54 8.27 4.96 -1.05
C VAL A 54 7.78 3.63 -1.65
N LEU A 55 7.31 2.70 -0.82
CA LEU A 55 6.77 1.42 -1.29
C LEU A 55 5.56 1.61 -2.22
N LEU A 56 4.61 2.46 -1.85
CA LEU A 56 3.43 2.73 -2.68
C LEU A 56 3.78 3.39 -4.01
N ALA A 57 4.76 4.31 -4.02
CA ALA A 57 5.29 4.88 -5.25
C ALA A 57 5.95 3.81 -6.13
N ALA A 58 6.78 2.93 -5.55
CA ALA A 58 7.41 1.83 -6.26
C ALA A 58 6.38 0.85 -6.84
N MET A 59 5.33 0.52 -6.07
CA MET A 59 4.23 -0.33 -6.56
C MET A 59 3.49 0.31 -7.73
N THR A 60 3.21 1.61 -7.64
CA THR A 60 2.59 2.37 -8.75
C THR A 60 3.40 2.24 -10.03
N ILE A 61 4.71 2.49 -9.95
CA ILE A 61 5.64 2.43 -11.10
C ILE A 61 5.75 1.00 -11.63
N ALA A 62 5.92 0.01 -10.76
CA ALA A 62 6.12 -1.38 -11.16
C ALA A 62 4.87 -1.99 -11.84
N PHE A 63 3.68 -1.69 -11.33
CA PHE A 63 2.44 -2.09 -11.98
C PHE A 63 2.21 -1.34 -13.30
N ALA A 64 2.56 -0.06 -13.39
CA ALA A 64 2.51 0.69 -14.64
C ALA A 64 3.47 0.09 -15.69
N ALA A 65 4.69 -0.25 -15.29
CA ALA A 65 5.67 -0.90 -16.16
C ALA A 65 5.13 -2.22 -16.72
N THR A 66 4.48 -3.03 -15.87
CA THR A 66 3.83 -4.28 -16.29
C THR A 66 2.66 -4.05 -17.24
N ALA A 67 1.88 -2.99 -17.01
CA ALA A 67 0.77 -2.64 -17.88
C ALA A 67 1.24 -2.28 -19.30
N LEU A 68 2.39 -1.60 -19.40
CA LEU A 68 2.94 -1.07 -20.64
C LEU A 68 3.79 -2.08 -21.42
N ASP A 69 4.57 -2.92 -20.74
CA ASP A 69 5.51 -3.85 -21.36
C ASP A 69 5.51 -5.23 -20.66
N PRO A 70 5.19 -6.32 -21.40
CA PRO A 70 5.17 -7.70 -20.87
C PRO A 70 6.48 -8.16 -20.22
N ARG A 71 7.63 -7.58 -20.57
CA ARG A 71 8.93 -7.95 -19.96
C ARG A 71 8.96 -7.77 -18.43
N PHE A 72 8.05 -6.97 -17.89
CA PHE A 72 7.95 -6.65 -16.46
C PHE A 72 6.90 -7.49 -15.73
N ALA A 73 6.35 -8.55 -16.35
CA ALA A 73 5.32 -9.42 -15.78
C ALA A 73 5.69 -10.09 -14.43
N ALA A 74 6.97 -10.04 -14.04
CA ALA A 74 7.41 -10.52 -12.73
C ALA A 74 7.02 -9.60 -11.56
N PHE A 75 6.76 -8.30 -11.77
CA PHE A 75 6.47 -7.39 -10.65
C PHE A 75 5.20 -7.75 -9.88
N PRO A 76 4.06 -8.07 -10.53
CA PRO A 76 2.88 -8.49 -9.80
C PRO A 76 3.06 -9.77 -8.99
N LEU A 77 3.93 -10.70 -9.42
CA LEU A 77 4.23 -11.94 -8.68
C LEU A 77 4.74 -11.67 -7.27
N LEU A 78 5.51 -10.58 -7.08
CA LEU A 78 6.01 -10.18 -5.77
C LEU A 78 5.07 -9.18 -5.08
N LEU A 79 4.64 -8.14 -5.81
CA LEU A 79 3.96 -6.99 -5.20
C LEU A 79 2.48 -7.25 -4.90
N GLY A 80 1.82 -8.12 -5.66
CA GLY A 80 0.44 -8.55 -5.39
C GLY A 80 0.31 -9.26 -4.03
N PRO A 81 1.04 -10.37 -3.80
CA PRO A 81 1.04 -11.06 -2.50
C PRO A 81 1.51 -10.16 -1.36
N LEU A 82 2.55 -9.36 -1.56
CA LEU A 82 3.03 -8.42 -0.55
C LEU A 82 1.92 -7.46 -0.09
N ALA A 83 1.16 -6.89 -1.03
CA ALA A 83 0.03 -6.02 -0.70
C ALA A 83 -1.04 -6.75 0.12
N LEU A 84 -1.38 -7.99 -0.24
CA LEU A 84 -2.33 -8.79 0.54
C LEU A 84 -1.81 -9.09 1.95
N CYS A 85 -0.51 -9.38 2.10
CA CYS A 85 0.11 -9.53 3.42
C CYS A 85 0.04 -8.25 4.25
N LEU A 86 0.29 -7.07 3.64
CA LEU A 86 0.18 -5.78 4.32
C LEU A 86 -1.27 -5.45 4.70
N SER A 87 -2.24 -5.81 3.86
CA SER A 87 -3.67 -5.72 4.19
C SER A 87 -4.03 -6.60 5.39
N GLY A 88 -3.59 -7.86 5.40
CA GLY A 88 -3.79 -8.78 6.51
C GLY A 88 -3.13 -8.28 7.80
N LEU A 89 -1.90 -7.77 7.71
CA LEU A 89 -1.21 -7.14 8.84
C LEU A 89 -1.99 -5.94 9.38
N SER A 90 -2.47 -5.05 8.50
CA SER A 90 -3.33 -3.92 8.87
C SER A 90 -4.58 -4.36 9.62
N ALA A 91 -5.26 -5.41 9.14
CA ALA A 91 -6.43 -5.97 9.82
C ALA A 91 -6.08 -6.51 11.22
N ILE A 92 -4.97 -7.24 11.36
CA ILE A 92 -4.51 -7.78 12.65
C ILE A 92 -4.20 -6.65 13.63
N ILE A 93 -3.51 -5.59 13.19
CA ILE A 93 -3.19 -4.44 14.03
C ILE A 93 -4.46 -3.68 14.44
N ALA A 94 -5.42 -3.49 13.52
CA ALA A 94 -6.71 -2.89 13.84
C ALA A 94 -7.45 -3.66 14.94
N MET A 95 -7.54 -5.00 14.80
CA MET A 95 -8.19 -5.85 15.80
C MET A 95 -7.49 -5.76 17.16
N LYS A 96 -6.15 -5.79 17.18
CA LYS A 96 -5.37 -5.61 18.42
C LYS A 96 -5.61 -4.25 19.08
N ALA A 97 -5.88 -3.22 18.29
CA ALA A 97 -6.20 -1.88 18.77
C ALA A 97 -7.69 -1.69 19.14
N GLY A 98 -8.52 -2.74 19.03
CA GLY A 98 -9.98 -2.63 19.26
C GLY A 98 -10.71 -1.84 18.16
N ILE A 99 -10.10 -1.70 16.99
CA ILE A 99 -10.64 -0.97 15.84
C ILE A 99 -11.16 -1.99 14.82
N ALA A 100 -12.37 -1.78 14.29
CA ALA A 100 -12.88 -2.60 13.20
C ALA A 100 -11.92 -2.54 11.98
N PRO A 101 -11.47 -3.66 11.39
CA PRO A 101 -10.40 -3.69 10.40
C PRO A 101 -10.54 -2.73 9.21
N LEU A 102 -11.76 -2.58 8.70
CA LEU A 102 -12.06 -1.73 7.56
C LEU A 102 -12.08 -0.23 7.89
N ARG A 103 -12.03 0.15 9.17
CA ARG A 103 -11.84 1.54 9.58
C ARG A 103 -10.41 2.02 9.37
N LEU A 104 -9.44 1.11 9.24
CA LEU A 104 -8.11 1.46 8.75
C LEU A 104 -8.11 1.37 7.21
N PRO A 105 -7.98 2.50 6.48
CA PRO A 105 -8.04 2.49 5.02
C PRO A 105 -6.98 1.59 4.38
N SER A 106 -5.83 1.41 5.04
CA SER A 106 -4.77 0.49 4.61
C SER A 106 -5.28 -0.94 4.40
N THR A 107 -6.24 -1.41 5.21
CA THR A 107 -6.79 -2.77 5.08
C THR A 107 -7.45 -2.96 3.72
N SER A 108 -8.38 -2.08 3.34
CA SER A 108 -9.12 -2.20 2.07
C SER A 108 -8.30 -1.78 0.86
N LEU A 109 -7.49 -0.71 0.97
CA LEU A 109 -6.70 -0.19 -0.14
C LEU A 109 -5.57 -1.13 -0.57
N PHE A 110 -4.85 -1.75 0.38
CA PHE A 110 -3.88 -2.78 0.04
C PHE A 110 -4.56 -4.08 -0.44
N ALA A 111 -5.74 -4.44 0.08
CA ALA A 111 -6.48 -5.60 -0.41
C ALA A 111 -6.86 -5.44 -1.89
N LEU A 112 -7.40 -4.28 -2.27
CA LEU A 112 -7.76 -3.98 -3.65
C LEU A 112 -6.53 -4.00 -4.57
N THR A 113 -5.46 -3.32 -4.16
CA THR A 113 -4.19 -3.28 -4.91
C THR A 113 -3.61 -4.69 -5.10
N GLY A 114 -3.59 -5.50 -4.03
CA GLY A 114 -3.12 -6.87 -4.05
C GLY A 114 -3.98 -7.77 -4.93
N ALA A 115 -5.31 -7.71 -4.80
CA ALA A 115 -6.23 -8.50 -5.60
C ALA A 115 -6.11 -8.20 -7.11
N LEU A 116 -5.99 -6.93 -7.49
CA LEU A 116 -5.74 -6.53 -8.88
C LEU A 116 -4.38 -7.01 -9.38
N GLY A 117 -3.33 -6.94 -8.55
CA GLY A 117 -2.01 -7.48 -8.87
C GLY A 117 -2.03 -9.00 -9.09
N ILE A 118 -2.75 -9.75 -8.23
CA ILE A 118 -2.95 -11.19 -8.40
C ILE A 118 -3.73 -11.52 -9.68
N ALA A 119 -4.82 -10.80 -9.91
CA ALA A 119 -5.64 -11.00 -11.11
C ALA A 119 -4.84 -10.70 -12.39
N ALA A 120 -3.94 -9.71 -12.36
CA ALA A 120 -3.05 -9.39 -13.48
C ALA A 120 -2.08 -10.52 -13.86
N ILE A 121 -1.69 -11.36 -12.89
CA ILE A 121 -0.89 -12.57 -13.12
C ILE A 121 -1.75 -13.63 -13.82
N ILE A 122 -2.92 -13.92 -13.24
CA ILE A 122 -3.80 -15.00 -13.70
C ILE A 122 -4.30 -14.75 -15.12
N ALA A 123 -4.52 -13.48 -15.49
CA ALA A 123 -4.98 -13.08 -16.81
C ALA A 123 -3.84 -12.89 -17.84
N ALA A 124 -2.57 -13.01 -17.43
CA ALA A 124 -1.46 -12.89 -18.37
C ALA A 124 -1.46 -14.12 -19.31
N PRO A 125 -1.36 -13.91 -20.65
CA PRO A 125 -1.23 -15.02 -21.58
C PRO A 125 0.06 -15.79 -21.30
N ALA A 126 -0.04 -17.13 -21.33
CA ALA A 126 1.09 -18.05 -21.16
C ALA A 126 2.10 -17.94 -22.31
#